data_AF-A0A524LDF8-F1
#
_entry.id   AF-A0A524LDF8-F1
#
_cell.length_a   1.000
_cell.length_b   1.000
_cell.length_c   1.000
_cell.angle_alpha   90.00
_cell.angle_beta   90.00
_cell.angle_gamma   90.00
#
_symmetry.space_group_name_H-M   'P 1'
#
loop_
_entity.id
_entity.type
_entity.pdbx_description
1 polymer ?
#
loop_
_entity_poly.entity_id
_entity_poly.type
_entity_poly.pdbx_seq_one_letter_code
_entity_poly.pdbx_strand_id
1 'polypeptide(L)'
;MEKTIEGKIISKQLGFFGKKQIVYGYIGIEKSDGQQIEVKIDSYTWYETLEIGSHVFVELNNLGTTEILVARRIDVNQEPFVINKGEAKIIA
;
A
#
# COMPACT_ATOMS: atom_id res chain seq x y z
N MET A 1 -5.39 -10.89 -5.50
CA MET A 1 -5.91 -11.07 -4.13
C MET A 1 -5.46 -9.84 -3.39
N GLU A 2 -6.39 -9.01 -2.95
CA GLU A 2 -6.05 -7.78 -2.23
C GLU A 2 -5.54 -8.16 -0.84
N LYS A 3 -4.35 -7.67 -0.49
CA LYS A 3 -3.73 -7.92 0.81
C LYS A 3 -3.41 -6.58 1.45
N THR A 4 -4.02 -6.32 2.60
CA THR A 4 -3.64 -5.16 3.40
C THR A 4 -2.53 -5.53 4.36
N ILE A 5 -1.60 -4.61 4.54
CA ILE A 5 -0.54 -4.71 5.54
C ILE A 5 -0.49 -3.43 6.36
N GLU A 6 0.09 -3.54 7.54
CA GLU A 6 0.39 -2.42 8.43
C GLU A 6 1.91 -2.36 8.63
N GLY A 7 2.46 -1.15 8.67
CA GLY A 7 3.87 -0.98 8.98
C GLY A 7 4.34 0.46 8.88
N LYS A 8 5.65 0.65 9.02
CA LYS A 8 6.32 1.94 8.97
C LYS A 8 7.10 2.09 7.67
N ILE A 9 6.98 3.24 7.02
CA ILE A 9 7.80 3.57 5.85
C ILE A 9 9.24 3.80 6.32
N ILE A 10 10.18 2.98 5.85
CA ILE A 10 11.60 3.03 6.24
C ILE A 10 12.52 3.55 5.14
N SER A 11 12.09 3.47 3.88
CA SER A 11 12.86 3.95 2.73
C SER A 11 11.93 4.40 1.62
N LYS A 12 12.42 5.31 0.77
CA LYS A 12 11.72 5.73 -0.45
C LYS A 12 12.71 5.98 -1.58
N GLN A 13 12.38 5.47 -2.75
CA GLN A 13 13.07 5.77 -4.01
C GLN A 13 12.00 6.18 -5.02
N LEU A 14 11.71 7.48 -5.05
CA LEU A 14 10.63 8.05 -5.85
C LEU A 14 11.19 8.98 -6.92
N GLY A 15 10.61 8.91 -8.10
CA GLY A 15 10.82 9.82 -9.21
C GLY A 15 9.53 10.56 -9.55
N PHE A 16 9.68 11.70 -10.21
CA PHE A 16 8.58 12.52 -10.70
C PHE A 16 8.62 12.55 -12.21
N PHE A 17 7.50 12.26 -12.87
CA PHE A 17 7.41 12.29 -14.32
C PHE A 17 6.54 13.43 -14.82
N GLY A 18 7.14 14.30 -15.66
CA GLY A 18 6.47 15.40 -16.33
C GLY A 18 6.02 16.55 -15.42
N LYS A 19 5.29 17.51 -16.00
CA LYS A 19 4.81 18.72 -15.29
C LYS A 19 3.65 18.44 -14.31
N LYS A 20 3.06 17.24 -14.34
CA LYS A 20 1.87 16.86 -13.57
C LYS A 20 2.18 16.18 -12.21
N GLN A 21 3.42 16.25 -11.73
CA GLN A 21 3.85 15.68 -10.43
C GLN A 21 3.43 14.20 -10.24
N ILE A 22 3.47 13.41 -11.31
CA ILE A 22 3.13 11.99 -11.19
C ILE A 22 4.27 11.28 -10.49
N VAL A 23 3.99 10.70 -9.33
CA VAL A 23 4.96 10.00 -8.48
C VAL A 23 5.04 8.53 -8.90
N TYR A 24 6.26 8.04 -9.06
CA TYR A 24 6.55 6.63 -9.34
C TYR A 24 7.75 6.17 -8.54
N GLY A 25 7.83 4.88 -8.25
CA GLY A 25 9.03 4.29 -7.67
C GLY A 25 8.70 3.19 -6.68
N TYR A 26 9.46 3.15 -5.59
CA TYR A 26 9.32 2.15 -4.55
C TYR A 26 9.42 2.78 -3.17
N ILE A 27 8.71 2.20 -2.21
CA ILE A 27 8.89 2.44 -0.78
C ILE A 27 9.20 1.13 -0.07
N GLY A 28 10.03 1.19 0.96
CA GLY A 28 10.23 0.08 1.89
C GLY A 28 9.32 0.25 3.09
N ILE A 29 8.63 -0.83 3.48
CA ILE A 29 7.76 -0.89 4.64
C ILE A 29 8.27 -1.96 5.60
N GLU A 30 8.51 -1.57 6.86
CA GLU A 30 8.83 -2.49 7.95
C GLU A 30 7.56 -2.78 8.75
N LYS A 31 7.24 -4.07 8.90
CA LYS A 31 6.09 -4.54 9.68
C LYS A 31 6.46 -4.73 11.16
N SER A 32 5.45 -4.94 11.99
CA SER A 32 5.62 -5.20 13.43
C SER A 32 6.42 -6.45 13.77
N ASP A 33 6.47 -7.44 12.87
CA ASP A 33 7.28 -8.66 13.01
C ASP A 33 8.74 -8.47 12.55
N GLY A 34 9.13 -7.25 12.17
CA GLY A 34 10.46 -6.92 11.65
C GLY A 34 10.68 -7.31 10.18
N GLN A 35 9.68 -7.89 9.51
CA GLN A 35 9.80 -8.14 8.07
C GLN A 35 9.76 -6.82 7.31
N GLN A 36 10.68 -6.69 6.37
CA GLN A 36 10.73 -5.56 5.45
C GLN A 36 10.24 -6.01 4.08
N ILE A 37 9.39 -5.20 3.47
CA ILE A 37 8.91 -5.43 2.13
C ILE A 37 9.09 -4.19 1.27
N GLU A 38 9.33 -4.40 -0.02
CA GLU A 38 9.34 -3.34 -1.01
C GLU A 38 7.98 -3.28 -1.72
N VAL A 39 7.46 -2.07 -1.89
CA VAL A 39 6.15 -1.82 -2.49
C VAL A 39 6.30 -0.79 -3.59
N LYS A 40 5.81 -1.13 -4.78
CA LYS A 40 5.77 -0.23 -5.93
C LYS A 40 4.72 0.86 -5.73
N ILE A 41 5.12 2.09 -6.06
CA ILE A 41 4.24 3.25 -6.21
C ILE A 41 4.11 3.56 -7.71
N ASP A 42 2.87 3.68 -8.18
CA ASP A 42 2.55 4.10 -9.53
C ASP A 42 1.53 5.24 -9.56
N SER A 43 1.17 5.70 -10.76
CA SER A 43 0.23 6.80 -10.95
C SER A 43 -1.20 6.51 -10.50
N TYR A 44 -1.51 5.25 -10.21
CA TYR A 44 -2.80 4.81 -9.70
C TYR A 44 -2.76 4.54 -8.19
N THR A 45 -1.61 4.68 -7.55
CA THR A 45 -1.50 4.62 -6.09
C THR A 45 -2.09 5.89 -5.49
N TRP A 46 -3.18 5.72 -4.73
CA TRP A 46 -3.64 6.78 -3.83
C TRP A 46 -2.88 6.71 -2.52
N TYR A 47 -2.47 7.85 -1.97
CA TYR A 47 -1.77 7.89 -0.69
C TYR A 47 -2.06 9.18 0.07
N GLU A 48 -2.13 9.07 1.40
CA GLU A 48 -2.11 10.24 2.28
C GLU A 48 -0.67 10.73 2.54
N THR A 49 0.27 9.78 2.66
CA THR A 49 1.69 10.08 2.90
C THR A 49 2.60 9.05 2.22
N LEU A 50 3.81 9.51 1.88
CA LEU A 50 4.94 8.69 1.46
C LEU A 50 6.20 9.06 2.26
N GLU A 51 6.03 9.69 3.42
CA GLU A 51 7.14 10.14 4.25
C GLU A 51 7.77 8.99 5.02
N ILE A 52 9.11 8.99 5.07
CA ILE A 52 9.85 8.03 5.89
C ILE A 52 9.56 8.34 7.34
N GLY A 53 9.24 7.31 8.12
CA GLY A 53 8.89 7.41 9.52
C GLY A 53 7.39 7.29 9.78
N SER A 54 6.54 7.51 8.77
CA SER A 54 5.09 7.40 8.90
C SER A 54 4.67 5.95 9.11
N HIS A 55 3.76 5.74 10.07
CA HIS A 55 3.01 4.51 10.24
C HIS A 55 1.81 4.51 9.28
N VAL A 56 1.65 3.45 8.51
CA VAL A 56 0.66 3.38 7.42
C VAL A 56 0.03 2.01 7.29
N PHE A 57 -1.18 2.00 6.76
CA PHE A 57 -1.85 0.82 6.25
C PHE A 57 -1.84 0.85 4.73
N VAL A 58 -1.42 -0.25 4.11
CA VAL A 58 -1.20 -0.34 2.67
C VAL A 58 -1.97 -1.48 2.06
N GLU A 59 -2.84 -1.14 1.11
CA GLU A 59 -3.53 -2.11 0.26
C GLU A 59 -2.63 -2.49 -0.92
N LEU A 60 -2.23 -3.75 -0.96
CA LEU A 60 -1.35 -4.31 -1.96
C LEU A 60 -2.12 -5.16 -2.97
N ASN A 61 -1.66 -5.06 -4.21
CA ASN A 61 -2.02 -5.98 -5.29
C ASN A 61 -0.77 -6.42 -6.04
N ASN A 62 -0.87 -7.51 -6.79
CA ASN A 62 0.17 -7.86 -7.76
C ASN A 62 -0.01 -7.00 -9.01
N LEU A 63 1.10 -6.53 -9.58
CA LEU A 63 1.09 -5.82 -10.84
C LEU A 63 0.84 -6.81 -11.99
N GLY A 64 -0.41 -6.92 -12.43
CA GLY A 64 -0.82 -7.87 -13.46
C GLY A 64 -0.56 -9.31 -13.03
N THR A 65 0.19 -10.06 -13.83
CA THR A 65 0.58 -11.46 -13.54
C THR A 65 1.98 -11.58 -12.95
N THR A 66 2.60 -10.45 -12.53
CA THR A 66 3.94 -10.47 -11.94
C THR A 66 3.88 -10.71 -10.44
N GLU A 67 5.05 -10.95 -9.83
CA GLU A 67 5.22 -11.03 -8.38
C GLU A 67 5.47 -9.65 -7.72
N ILE A 68 5.44 -8.57 -8.52
CA ILE A 68 5.69 -7.22 -8.02
C ILE A 68 4.46 -6.74 -7.25
N LEU A 69 4.66 -6.42 -5.98
CA LEU A 69 3.64 -5.81 -5.12
C LEU A 69 3.53 -4.32 -5.43
N VAL A 70 2.32 -3.86 -5.73
CA VAL A 70 2.00 -2.45 -5.98
C VAL A 70 0.96 -1.97 -4.97
N ALA A 71 1.20 -0.79 -4.40
CA ALA A 71 0.24 -0.12 -3.55
C ALA A 71 -0.91 0.44 -4.39
N ARG A 72 -2.14 0.16 -3.98
CA ARG A 72 -3.33 0.85 -4.51
C ARG A 72 -3.80 1.95 -3.57
N ARG A 73 -3.63 1.74 -2.26
CA ARG A 73 -3.98 2.71 -1.24
C ARG A 73 -2.96 2.70 -0.10
N ILE A 74 -2.58 3.88 0.38
CA ILE A 74 -1.74 4.10 1.57
C ILE A 74 -2.43 5.12 2.46
N ASP A 75 -2.77 4.73 3.69
CA ASP A 75 -3.57 5.53 4.63
C ASP A 75 -2.87 5.58 5.99
N VAL A 76 -2.97 6.69 6.73
CA VAL A 76 -2.41 6.79 8.10
C VAL A 76 -3.44 6.46 9.18
N ASN A 77 -4.73 6.44 8.86
CA ASN A 77 -5.82 6.35 9.83
C ASN A 77 -6.72 5.11 9.66
N GLN A 78 -6.69 4.43 8.51
CA GLN A 78 -7.54 3.26 8.28
C GLN A 78 -6.85 1.93 8.54
N GLU A 79 -7.23 1.27 9.63
CA GLU A 79 -7.01 -0.17 9.80
C GLU A 79 -7.59 -0.95 8.60
N PRO A 80 -7.06 -2.15 8.29
CA PRO A 80 -7.48 -2.92 7.13
C PRO A 80 -9.00 -3.13 7.09
N PHE A 81 -9.64 -2.78 5.97
CA PHE A 81 -10.97 -3.28 5.67
C PHE A 81 -10.89 -4.80 5.43
N VAL A 82 -11.05 -5.59 6.49
CA VAL A 82 -11.23 -7.03 6.37
C VAL A 82 -12.64 -7.26 5.85
N ILE A 83 -12.80 -7.34 4.53
CA ILE A 83 -14.04 -7.87 3.95
C ILE A 83 -14.02 -9.38 4.17
N ASN A 84 -14.57 -9.84 5.29
CA ASN A 84 -14.94 -11.23 5.46
C ASN A 84 -15.99 -11.58 4.39
N LYS A 85 -15.58 -12.23 3.30
CA LYS A 85 -16.48 -12.85 2.30
C LYS A 85 -17.25 -14.06 2.88
N GLY A 86 -17.84 -13.91 4.07
CA GLY A 86 -18.39 -15.04 4.83
C GLY A 86 -19.75 -14.82 5.50
N GLU A 87 -20.19 -13.59 5.77
CA GLU A 87 -21.45 -13.38 6.50
C GLU A 87 -22.38 -12.41 5.79
N ALA A 88 -22.92 -12.85 4.65
CA ALA A 88 -24.22 -12.36 4.22
C ALA A 88 -25.29 -12.98 5.14
N LYS A 89 -25.55 -12.35 6.29
CA LYS A 89 -26.73 -12.68 7.08
C LYS A 89 -27.91 -11.97 6.44
N ILE A 90 -28.72 -12.72 5.69
CA ILE A 90 -30.05 -12.29 5.25
C ILE A 90 -30.85 -12.06 6.53
N ILE A 91 -31.19 -10.80 6.80
CA ILE A 91 -32.22 -10.46 7.78
C ILE A 91 -33.54 -10.56 7.02
N ALA A 92 -34.31 -11.61 7.33
CA ALA A 92 -35.70 -11.77 6.91
C ALA A 92 -36.62 -10.86 7.73
#